data_AF-Q2UJZ0-F1
#
_entry.id   AF-Q2UJZ0-F1
#
_cell.length_a   1.000
_cell.length_b   1.000
_cell.length_c   1.000
_cell.angle_alpha   90.00
_cell.angle_beta   90.00
_cell.angle_gamma   90.00
#
_symmetry.space_group_name_H-M   'P 1'
#
loop_
_entity.id
_entity.type
_entity.pdbx_description
1 polymer ?
#
loop_
_entity_poly.entity_id
_entity_poly.type
_entity_poly.pdbx_seq_one_letter_code
_entity_poly.pdbx_strand_id
1 'polypeptide(L)'
;MADGCDSRNTGIAGALKASEAITLPRKNWKVSEREHHRTFIMSQAVMLDALTVDVYHNLEGIKDHGLDVNFTALRYKTLYVIGRRQYATKPEGAVTVGPRTEHLPIISYTGWYERQTWNEFLGETLSVMLGQLAQNMTVRTGKAGVQDQEVFVVGFHGPQFHIARTLFAADLVARVHPRGCSNNEVIELQFTRGYDLSLKKDWLEATRALARLFRYLLCGRAKVAAVQGYLNRPAKTAEKSM
;
A
#
# COMPACT_ATOMS: atom_id res chain seq x y z
N MET A 1 35.80 9.37 23.90
CA MET A 1 36.05 9.53 22.46
C MET A 1 34.87 8.91 21.75
N ALA A 2 34.25 9.69 20.87
CA ALA A 2 33.00 9.36 20.20
C ALA A 2 33.21 8.24 19.18
N ASP A 3 32.45 7.17 19.30
CA ASP A 3 32.13 6.32 18.17
C ASP A 3 30.68 6.64 17.79
N GLY A 4 30.55 7.66 16.94
CA GLY A 4 29.28 8.06 16.38
C GLY A 4 28.83 6.98 15.42
N CYS A 5 27.98 6.07 15.90
CA CYS A 5 27.26 5.13 15.05
C CYS A 5 26.54 5.93 13.97
N ASP A 6 27.02 5.78 12.73
CA ASP A 6 26.58 6.53 11.56
C ASP A 6 25.15 6.08 11.19
N SER A 7 24.16 6.55 11.96
CA SER A 7 22.73 6.24 11.80
C SER A 7 22.13 6.81 10.52
N ARG A 8 22.93 7.48 9.69
CA ARG A 8 22.46 8.16 8.46
C ARG A 8 22.17 7.22 7.30
N ASN A 9 22.61 5.95 7.36
CA ASN A 9 22.46 4.99 6.26
C ASN A 9 21.46 3.84 6.50
N THR A 10 20.67 3.87 7.58
CA THR A 10 19.70 2.79 7.89
C THR A 10 18.34 2.94 7.20
N GLY A 11 18.19 3.98 6.38
CA GLY A 11 16.99 4.32 5.64
C GLY A 11 16.82 3.63 4.29
N ILE A 12 15.67 3.87 3.64
CA ILE A 12 15.45 3.46 2.24
C ILE A 12 16.61 3.92 1.34
N ALA A 13 17.06 5.17 1.48
CA ALA A 13 18.13 5.73 0.66
C ALA A 13 19.47 5.00 0.81
N GLY A 14 19.76 4.44 2.00
CA GLY A 14 20.99 3.68 2.24
C GLY A 14 20.93 2.24 1.72
N ALA A 15 19.72 1.69 1.54
CA ALA A 15 19.50 0.34 1.03
C ALA A 15 19.14 0.29 -0.47
N LEU A 16 18.76 1.43 -1.06
CA LEU A 16 18.25 1.52 -2.42
C LEU A 16 19.32 1.12 -3.45
N LYS A 17 18.93 0.26 -4.40
CA LYS A 17 19.73 -0.13 -5.56
C LYS A 17 18.96 0.18 -6.84
N ALA A 18 19.67 0.33 -7.96
CA ALA A 18 19.06 0.60 -9.27
C ALA A 18 18.13 -0.53 -9.74
N SER A 19 18.46 -1.79 -9.43
CA SER A 19 17.65 -2.96 -9.74
C SER A 19 17.94 -4.08 -8.75
N GLU A 20 16.94 -4.90 -8.43
CA GLU A 20 17.07 -6.06 -7.53
C GLU A 20 16.21 -7.20 -8.07
N ALA A 21 16.76 -8.42 -8.10
CA ALA A 21 16.01 -9.63 -8.45
C ALA A 21 15.40 -10.23 -7.19
N ILE A 22 14.07 -10.18 -7.05
CA ILE A 22 13.36 -10.63 -5.86
C ILE A 22 12.70 -11.99 -6.07
N THR A 23 12.64 -12.80 -5.02
CA THR A 23 11.86 -14.04 -5.00
C THR A 23 10.66 -13.89 -4.09
N LEU A 24 9.45 -14.02 -4.63
CA LEU A 24 8.23 -13.86 -3.85
C LEU A 24 7.85 -15.18 -3.14
N PRO A 25 7.70 -15.18 -1.80
CA PRO A 25 7.24 -16.35 -1.08
C PRO A 25 5.77 -16.65 -1.38
N ARG A 26 5.37 -17.92 -1.40
CA ARG A 26 3.95 -18.32 -1.58
C ARG A 26 2.99 -17.68 -0.55
N LYS A 27 3.48 -17.44 0.67
CA LYS A 27 2.79 -16.78 1.78
C LYS A 27 3.79 -15.90 2.51
N ASN A 28 3.72 -14.58 2.36
CA ASN A 28 4.71 -13.66 2.94
C ASN A 28 4.79 -13.72 4.48
N TRP A 29 3.68 -14.03 5.17
CA TRP A 29 3.64 -14.10 6.62
C TRP A 29 4.09 -15.44 7.22
N LYS A 30 4.41 -16.44 6.40
CA LYS A 30 4.88 -17.76 6.89
C LYS A 30 6.42 -17.87 6.91
N VAL A 31 7.12 -16.75 6.77
CA VAL A 31 8.58 -16.69 6.93
C VAL A 31 8.88 -16.78 8.43
N SER A 32 9.70 -17.75 8.83
CA SER A 32 9.95 -18.07 10.24
C SER A 32 10.49 -16.87 11.03
N GLU A 33 11.43 -16.12 10.45
CA GLU A 33 12.02 -14.97 11.11
C GLU A 33 10.98 -13.88 11.42
N ARG A 34 10.08 -13.59 10.46
CA ARG A 34 9.03 -12.58 10.62
C ARG A 34 8.11 -12.85 11.82
N GLU A 35 7.77 -14.11 12.11
CA GLU A 35 6.86 -14.44 13.21
C GLU A 35 7.48 -14.09 14.57
N HIS A 36 8.81 -14.16 14.71
CA HIS A 36 9.52 -13.74 15.94
C HIS A 36 9.37 -12.24 16.21
N HIS A 37 9.20 -11.44 15.15
CA HIS A 37 9.03 -9.99 15.24
C HIS A 37 7.57 -9.53 15.19
N ARG A 38 6.61 -10.45 15.34
CA ARG A 38 5.18 -10.15 15.19
C ARG A 38 4.70 -8.98 16.05
N THR A 39 5.13 -8.90 17.31
CA THR A 39 4.74 -7.82 18.23
C THR A 39 5.28 -6.47 17.77
N PHE A 40 6.54 -6.42 17.32
CA PHE A 40 7.18 -5.21 16.80
C PHE A 40 6.53 -4.74 15.49
N ILE A 41 6.16 -5.67 14.63
CA ILE A 41 5.44 -5.34 13.39
C ILE A 41 4.03 -4.81 13.71
N MET A 42 3.37 -5.37 14.73
CA MET A 42 2.05 -4.90 15.16
C MET A 42 2.11 -3.46 15.69
N SER A 43 3.14 -3.09 16.46
CA SER A 43 3.28 -1.71 16.92
C SER A 43 3.50 -0.74 15.76
N GLN A 44 4.26 -1.12 14.73
CA GLN A 44 4.36 -0.33 13.49
C GLN A 44 3.00 -0.14 12.82
N ALA A 45 2.19 -1.21 12.73
CA ALA A 45 0.87 -1.15 12.12
C ALA A 45 -0.05 -0.14 12.83
N VAL A 46 -0.06 -0.16 14.17
CA VAL A 46 -0.84 0.79 14.98
C VAL A 46 -0.32 2.22 14.80
N MET A 47 1.00 2.43 14.70
CA MET A 47 1.56 3.75 14.43
C MET A 47 1.20 4.28 13.04
N LEU A 48 1.25 3.43 12.01
CA LEU A 48 0.86 3.79 10.64
C LEU A 48 -0.64 4.13 10.57
N ASP A 49 -1.47 3.35 11.25
CA ASP A 49 -2.91 3.59 11.34
C ASP A 49 -3.21 4.93 12.02
N ALA A 50 -2.62 5.18 13.21
CA ALA A 50 -2.77 6.45 13.90
C ALA A 50 -2.31 7.65 13.05
N LEU A 51 -1.15 7.54 12.39
CA LEU A 51 -0.62 8.60 11.54
C LEU A 51 -1.53 8.88 10.33
N THR A 52 -2.00 7.84 9.65
CA THR A 52 -2.85 8.00 8.46
C THR A 52 -4.24 8.51 8.82
N VAL A 53 -4.82 8.04 9.92
CA VAL A 53 -6.08 8.53 10.51
C VAL A 53 -5.95 10.02 10.84
N ASP A 54 -4.92 10.39 11.59
CA ASP A 54 -4.75 11.77 12.05
C ASP A 54 -4.53 12.72 10.87
N VAL A 55 -3.67 12.36 9.92
CA VAL A 55 -3.45 13.18 8.71
C VAL A 55 -4.74 13.32 7.90
N TYR A 56 -5.52 12.25 7.71
CA TYR A 56 -6.75 12.29 6.93
C TYR A 56 -7.83 13.20 7.56
N HIS A 57 -8.09 13.05 8.86
CA HIS A 57 -9.14 13.81 9.54
C HIS A 57 -8.81 15.30 9.69
N ASN A 58 -7.53 15.67 9.60
CA ASN A 58 -7.08 17.06 9.57
C ASN A 58 -7.05 17.67 8.15
N LEU A 59 -7.56 16.98 7.11
CA LEU A 59 -7.63 17.53 5.76
C LEU A 59 -8.81 18.48 5.59
N GLU A 60 -8.51 19.77 5.45
CA GLU A 60 -9.49 20.76 5.03
C GLU A 60 -9.80 20.67 3.53
N GLY A 61 -11.04 21.00 3.16
CA GLY A 61 -11.48 21.17 1.77
C GLY A 61 -11.75 19.86 1.01
N ILE A 62 -11.71 18.71 1.68
CA ILE A 62 -12.15 17.44 1.09
C ILE A 62 -13.65 17.33 1.32
N LYS A 63 -14.44 17.62 0.28
CA LYS A 63 -15.88 17.37 0.31
C LYS A 63 -16.07 15.85 0.34
N ASP A 64 -17.01 15.39 1.15
CA ASP A 64 -17.44 14.00 1.12
C ASP A 64 -18.01 13.72 -0.29
N HIS A 65 -17.18 13.15 -1.16
CA HIS A 65 -17.53 12.81 -2.53
C HIS A 65 -18.34 11.50 -2.60
N GLY A 66 -18.93 11.06 -1.47
CA GLY A 66 -19.61 9.77 -1.36
C GLY A 66 -18.63 8.59 -1.26
N LEU A 67 -17.40 8.85 -0.81
CA LEU A 67 -16.36 7.85 -0.60
C LEU A 67 -16.19 7.60 0.90
N ASP A 68 -16.75 6.49 1.38
CA ASP A 68 -16.52 6.04 2.76
C ASP A 68 -15.07 5.58 2.92
N VAL A 69 -14.21 6.41 3.49
CA VAL A 69 -12.82 6.07 3.82
C VAL A 69 -12.77 5.45 5.22
N ASN A 70 -12.18 4.26 5.31
CA ASN A 70 -12.05 3.52 6.56
C ASN A 70 -10.59 3.11 6.81
N PHE A 71 -10.22 2.97 8.08
CA PHE A 71 -8.86 2.66 8.53
C PHE A 71 -8.86 1.37 9.33
N THR A 72 -7.85 0.54 9.14
CA THR A 72 -7.70 -0.69 9.91
C THR A 72 -6.23 -1.07 10.07
N ALA A 73 -5.83 -1.31 11.33
CA ALA A 73 -4.59 -1.99 11.69
C ALA A 73 -4.77 -3.52 11.83
N LEU A 74 -5.82 -4.09 11.22
CA LEU A 74 -6.07 -5.53 11.28
C LEU A 74 -5.48 -6.22 10.05
N ARG A 75 -4.66 -7.25 10.31
CA ARG A 75 -4.16 -8.14 9.27
C ARG A 75 -5.31 -8.82 8.56
N TYR A 76 -5.41 -8.59 7.25
CA TYR A 76 -6.31 -9.32 6.38
C TYR A 76 -5.51 -10.08 5.32
N LYS A 77 -6.07 -11.17 4.80
CA LYS A 77 -5.40 -11.99 3.79
C LYS A 77 -5.88 -11.55 2.41
N THR A 78 -4.94 -11.28 1.51
CA THR A 78 -5.24 -11.05 0.09
C THR A 78 -4.56 -12.09 -0.77
N LEU A 79 -5.08 -12.26 -1.99
CA LEU A 79 -4.67 -13.29 -2.92
C LEU A 79 -4.28 -12.64 -4.23
N TYR A 80 -3.22 -13.16 -4.86
CA TYR A 80 -2.79 -12.74 -6.19
C TYR A 80 -2.20 -13.94 -6.94
N VAL A 81 -1.98 -13.79 -8.24
CA VAL A 81 -1.53 -14.88 -9.11
C VAL A 81 -0.22 -14.48 -9.80
N ILE A 82 0.73 -15.41 -9.90
CA ILE A 82 1.96 -15.29 -10.69
C ILE A 82 2.18 -16.61 -11.43
N GLY A 83 2.39 -16.56 -12.74
CA GLY A 83 2.62 -17.76 -13.55
C GLY A 83 1.52 -18.82 -13.36
N ARG A 84 0.26 -18.38 -13.27
CA ARG A 84 -0.94 -19.21 -12.97
C ARG A 84 -0.93 -19.91 -11.60
N ARG A 85 0.02 -19.61 -10.73
CA ARG A 85 0.05 -20.10 -9.35
C ARG A 85 -0.48 -19.03 -8.42
N GLN A 86 -1.31 -19.43 -7.47
CA GLN A 86 -1.88 -18.53 -6.48
C GLN A 86 -0.91 -18.33 -5.31
N TYR A 87 -0.73 -17.07 -4.96
CA TYR A 87 0.06 -16.58 -3.83
C TYR A 87 -0.87 -15.86 -2.87
N ALA A 88 -0.40 -15.67 -1.64
CA ALA A 88 -1.13 -14.91 -0.64
C ALA A 88 -0.20 -13.94 0.08
N THR A 89 -0.72 -12.77 0.39
CA THR A 89 -0.06 -11.80 1.26
C THR A 89 -0.97 -11.42 2.43
N LYS A 90 -0.35 -10.98 3.52
CA LYS A 90 -1.01 -10.33 4.63
C LYS A 90 -0.37 -8.96 4.85
N PRO A 91 -1.00 -7.86 4.40
CA PRO A 91 -0.67 -6.54 4.90
C PRO A 91 -0.95 -6.43 6.40
N GLU A 92 -0.28 -5.48 7.03
CA GLU A 92 -0.43 -5.20 8.46
C GLU A 92 -1.64 -4.31 8.79
N GLY A 93 -2.24 -3.73 7.76
CA GLY A 93 -3.40 -2.87 7.82
C GLY A 93 -3.62 -2.16 6.48
N ALA A 94 -4.62 -1.30 6.41
CA ALA A 94 -4.88 -0.50 5.23
C ALA A 94 -5.78 0.70 5.52
N VAL A 95 -5.66 1.71 4.65
CA VAL A 95 -6.75 2.62 4.34
C VAL A 95 -7.58 2.01 3.22
N THR A 96 -8.89 1.94 3.42
CA THR A 96 -9.85 1.33 2.51
C THR A 96 -10.93 2.31 2.09
N VAL A 97 -11.59 2.04 0.96
CA VAL A 97 -12.76 2.78 0.48
C VAL A 97 -13.95 1.86 0.27
N GLY A 98 -15.14 2.44 0.38
CA GLY A 98 -16.42 1.79 0.09
C GLY A 98 -17.19 1.39 1.35
N PRO A 99 -18.38 0.78 1.16
CA PRO A 99 -19.19 0.30 2.26
C PRO A 99 -18.41 -0.69 3.13
N ARG A 100 -18.79 -0.78 4.40
CA ARG A 100 -18.20 -1.70 5.41
C ARG A 100 -18.18 -3.18 5.01
N THR A 101 -18.80 -3.57 3.90
CA THR A 101 -18.81 -4.95 3.41
C THR A 101 -17.75 -5.23 2.34
N GLU A 102 -17.22 -4.21 1.66
CA GLU A 102 -16.31 -4.38 0.51
C GLU A 102 -14.83 -4.07 0.86
N HIS A 103 -14.56 -3.11 1.76
CA HIS A 103 -13.22 -2.79 2.33
C HIS A 103 -12.06 -2.84 1.31
N LEU A 104 -12.13 -2.02 0.26
CA LEU A 104 -11.16 -2.08 -0.83
C LEU A 104 -9.93 -1.19 -0.54
N PRO A 105 -8.70 -1.74 -0.47
CA PRO A 105 -7.53 -0.98 -0.06
C PRO A 105 -7.08 0.05 -1.10
N ILE A 106 -6.86 1.27 -0.64
CA ILE A 106 -6.26 2.38 -1.41
C ILE A 106 -4.83 2.68 -0.96
N ILE A 107 -4.50 2.38 0.30
CA ILE A 107 -3.14 2.40 0.85
C ILE A 107 -3.01 1.18 1.76
N SER A 108 -2.05 0.28 1.52
CA SER A 108 -1.79 -0.85 2.43
C SER A 108 -0.58 -0.60 3.33
N TYR A 109 -0.54 -1.23 4.50
CA TYR A 109 0.57 -1.13 5.45
C TYR A 109 1.48 -2.35 5.36
N THR A 110 2.80 -2.12 5.32
CA THR A 110 3.83 -3.17 5.40
C THR A 110 4.58 -3.11 6.72
N GLY A 111 5.12 -4.25 7.14
CA GLY A 111 5.88 -4.37 8.38
C GLY A 111 7.34 -4.68 8.10
N TRP A 112 8.26 -3.94 8.73
CA TRP A 112 9.69 -4.22 8.69
C TRP A 112 10.15 -4.86 10.00
N TYR A 113 11.25 -5.61 9.96
CA TYR A 113 11.88 -6.15 11.16
C TYR A 113 13.40 -6.13 11.05
N GLU A 114 14.07 -6.13 12.20
CA GLU A 114 15.53 -6.15 12.25
C GLU A 114 16.06 -7.40 11.55
N ARG A 115 17.17 -7.27 10.80
CA ARG A 115 17.79 -8.34 9.98
C ARG A 115 17.00 -8.75 8.75
N GLN A 116 15.81 -8.18 8.49
CA GLN A 116 15.16 -8.34 7.20
C GLN A 116 16.09 -7.82 6.10
N THR A 117 16.43 -8.66 5.14
CA THR A 117 17.25 -8.26 4.01
C THR A 117 16.46 -7.32 3.09
N TRP A 118 17.16 -6.49 2.32
CA TRP A 118 16.51 -5.61 1.34
C TRP A 118 15.64 -6.39 0.34
N ASN A 119 16.09 -7.58 -0.07
CA ASN A 119 15.36 -8.44 -0.99
C ASN A 119 14.02 -8.93 -0.40
N GLU A 120 14.05 -9.37 0.86
CA GLU A 120 12.85 -9.81 1.58
C GLU A 120 11.88 -8.65 1.81
N PHE A 121 12.40 -7.47 2.18
CA PHE A 121 11.61 -6.26 2.33
C PHE A 121 10.89 -5.90 1.02
N LEU A 122 11.63 -5.81 -0.10
CA LEU A 122 11.05 -5.54 -1.42
C LEU A 122 10.04 -6.62 -1.83
N GLY A 123 10.35 -7.89 -1.56
CA GLY A 123 9.45 -9.01 -1.84
C GLY A 123 8.13 -8.92 -1.05
N GLU A 124 8.20 -8.49 0.21
CA GLU A 124 7.00 -8.24 1.02
C GLU A 124 6.19 -7.06 0.49
N THR A 125 6.86 -5.92 0.24
CA THR A 125 6.21 -4.72 -0.30
C THR A 125 5.51 -5.01 -1.62
N LEU A 126 6.19 -5.68 -2.56
CA LEU A 126 5.58 -6.03 -3.84
C LEU A 126 4.44 -7.05 -3.68
N SER A 127 4.59 -8.04 -2.79
CA SER A 127 3.50 -9.00 -2.49
C SER A 127 2.24 -8.28 -2.03
N VAL A 128 2.38 -7.32 -1.11
CA VAL A 128 1.27 -6.46 -0.64
C VAL A 128 0.68 -5.64 -1.78
N MET A 129 1.51 -5.02 -2.62
CA MET A 129 1.03 -4.23 -3.76
C MET A 129 0.23 -5.07 -4.76
N LEU A 130 0.71 -6.27 -5.10
CA LEU A 130 0.00 -7.20 -6.00
C LEU A 130 -1.33 -7.66 -5.40
N GLY A 131 -1.35 -7.91 -4.09
CA GLY A 131 -2.56 -8.26 -3.36
C GLY A 131 -3.60 -7.13 -3.36
N GLN A 132 -3.18 -5.89 -3.13
CA GLN A 132 -4.03 -4.70 -3.23
C GLN A 132 -4.56 -4.50 -4.65
N LEU A 133 -3.70 -4.62 -5.67
CA LEU A 133 -4.11 -4.53 -7.07
C LEU A 133 -5.18 -5.57 -7.40
N ALA A 134 -4.94 -6.84 -7.05
CA ALA A 134 -5.86 -7.93 -7.34
C ALA A 134 -7.24 -7.70 -6.68
N GLN A 135 -7.28 -7.19 -5.45
CA GLN A 135 -8.55 -6.82 -4.80
C GLN A 135 -9.24 -5.66 -5.51
N ASN A 136 -8.50 -4.62 -5.88
CA ASN A 136 -9.07 -3.46 -6.58
C ASN A 136 -9.64 -3.83 -7.95
N MET A 137 -9.13 -4.88 -8.60
CA MET A 137 -9.66 -5.38 -9.87
C MET A 137 -10.99 -6.14 -9.74
N THR A 138 -11.42 -6.49 -8.54
CA THR A 138 -12.75 -7.09 -8.33
C THR A 138 -13.87 -6.06 -8.55
N VAL A 139 -13.53 -4.77 -8.50
CA VAL A 139 -14.48 -3.68 -8.68
C VAL A 139 -14.82 -3.53 -10.16
N ARG A 140 -16.10 -3.71 -10.49
CA ARG A 140 -16.61 -3.41 -11.83
C ARG A 140 -16.63 -1.90 -12.03
N THR A 141 -15.54 -1.35 -12.56
CA THR A 141 -15.57 0.01 -13.10
C THR A 141 -16.43 -0.04 -14.37
N GLY A 142 -17.49 0.75 -14.46
CA GLY A 142 -18.37 0.78 -15.64
C GLY A 142 -17.70 1.28 -16.94
N LYS A 143 -16.37 1.39 -16.96
CA LYS A 143 -15.57 1.79 -18.11
C LYS A 143 -15.15 0.53 -18.89
N ALA A 144 -15.37 0.56 -20.20
CA ALA A 144 -14.88 -0.47 -21.09
C ALA A 144 -13.34 -0.38 -21.18
N GLY A 145 -12.65 -1.43 -20.77
CA GLY A 145 -11.20 -1.60 -20.97
C GLY A 145 -10.36 -1.55 -19.69
N VAL A 146 -9.25 -2.29 -19.71
CA VAL A 146 -8.25 -2.28 -18.64
C VAL A 146 -7.42 -0.99 -18.75
N GLN A 147 -7.24 -0.29 -17.62
CA GLN A 147 -6.44 0.94 -17.53
C GLN A 147 -5.22 0.70 -16.64
N ASP A 148 -4.21 1.57 -16.73
CA ASP A 148 -3.10 1.54 -15.78
C ASP A 148 -3.62 1.75 -14.35
N GLN A 149 -2.95 1.14 -13.39
CA GLN A 149 -3.33 1.16 -11.98
C GLN A 149 -2.14 1.52 -11.10
N GLU A 150 -2.35 2.51 -10.24
CA GLU A 150 -1.42 2.86 -9.19
C GLU A 150 -1.73 2.07 -7.92
N VAL A 151 -0.67 1.68 -7.23
CA VAL A 151 -0.77 1.06 -5.91
C VAL A 151 0.17 1.77 -4.96
N PHE A 152 -0.36 2.08 -3.79
CA PHE A 152 0.34 2.80 -2.74
C PHE A 152 0.46 1.93 -1.49
N VAL A 153 1.65 1.92 -0.91
CA VAL A 153 1.94 1.27 0.36
C VAL A 153 2.66 2.26 1.26
N VAL A 154 2.41 2.17 2.56
CA VAL A 154 3.19 2.88 3.56
C VAL A 154 3.80 1.90 4.55
N GLY A 155 4.96 2.25 5.09
CA GLY A 155 5.67 1.36 5.99
C GLY A 155 6.88 2.05 6.61
N PHE A 156 7.61 1.26 7.40
CA PHE A 156 8.93 1.64 7.90
C PHE A 156 10.01 0.80 7.22
N HIS A 157 11.21 1.34 7.12
CA HIS A 157 12.44 0.57 6.92
C HIS A 157 13.47 1.11 7.91
N GLY A 158 13.89 0.27 8.85
CA GLY A 158 14.55 0.79 10.06
C GLY A 158 13.63 1.79 10.78
N PRO A 159 14.17 2.91 11.29
CA PRO A 159 13.37 3.94 11.97
C PRO A 159 12.62 4.88 11.02
N GLN A 160 12.77 4.72 9.69
CA GLN A 160 12.29 5.70 8.73
C GLN A 160 10.98 5.30 8.06
N PHE A 161 9.98 6.17 8.19
CA PHE A 161 8.72 6.10 7.46
C PHE A 161 8.94 6.34 5.96
N HIS A 162 8.19 5.67 5.10
CA HIS A 162 8.19 5.93 3.66
C HIS A 162 6.83 5.66 3.04
N ILE A 163 6.62 6.24 1.85
CA ILE A 163 5.53 5.91 0.94
C ILE A 163 6.15 5.23 -0.29
N ALA A 164 5.66 4.04 -0.61
CA ALA A 164 6.01 3.31 -1.81
C ALA A 164 4.86 3.40 -2.83
N ARG A 165 5.22 3.56 -4.11
CA ARG A 165 4.29 3.62 -5.24
C ARG A 165 4.79 2.72 -6.36
N THR A 166 3.86 2.04 -7.02
CA THR A 166 4.10 1.43 -8.33
C THR A 166 2.94 1.76 -9.27
N LEU A 167 3.25 1.82 -10.57
CA LEU A 167 2.27 1.97 -11.65
C LEU A 167 2.26 0.69 -12.48
N PHE A 168 1.20 -0.10 -12.35
CA PHE A 168 0.97 -1.27 -13.18
C PHE A 168 0.33 -0.84 -14.50
N ALA A 169 1.03 -1.06 -15.61
CA ALA A 169 0.52 -0.77 -16.94
C ALA A 169 -0.71 -1.63 -17.28
N ALA A 170 -1.60 -1.12 -18.11
CA ALA A 170 -2.86 -1.77 -18.47
C ALA A 170 -2.68 -3.22 -18.98
N ASP A 171 -1.60 -3.50 -19.72
CA ASP A 171 -1.30 -4.84 -20.22
C ASP A 171 -1.00 -5.83 -19.08
N LEU A 172 -0.28 -5.38 -18.04
CA LEU A 172 0.02 -6.16 -16.84
C LEU A 172 -1.23 -6.34 -15.99
N VAL A 173 -2.01 -5.27 -15.79
CA VAL A 173 -3.29 -5.30 -15.08
C VAL A 173 -4.25 -6.32 -15.74
N ALA A 174 -4.30 -6.38 -17.07
CA ALA A 174 -5.15 -7.31 -17.80
C ALA A 174 -4.78 -8.77 -17.54
N ARG A 175 -3.52 -9.03 -17.17
CA ARG A 175 -3.03 -10.36 -16.81
C ARG A 175 -3.26 -10.70 -15.34
N VAL A 176 -3.16 -9.72 -14.43
CA VAL A 176 -3.25 -9.95 -12.98
C VAL A 176 -4.52 -10.70 -12.56
N HIS A 177 -5.65 -10.46 -13.23
CA HIS A 177 -6.92 -11.13 -12.90
C HIS A 177 -7.04 -12.59 -13.42
N PRO A 178 -6.83 -12.92 -14.71
CA PRO A 178 -7.01 -14.29 -15.20
C PRO A 178 -5.74 -15.17 -15.19
N ARG A 179 -4.53 -14.58 -15.26
CA ARG A 179 -3.27 -15.33 -15.52
C ARG A 179 -2.16 -15.05 -14.50
N GLY A 180 -2.25 -13.93 -13.80
CA GLY A 180 -1.19 -13.41 -12.94
C GLY A 180 -0.05 -12.73 -13.70
N CYS A 181 0.90 -12.17 -12.96
CA CYS A 181 2.14 -11.63 -13.52
C CYS A 181 3.01 -12.75 -14.12
N SER A 182 3.92 -12.41 -15.04
CA SER A 182 4.94 -13.37 -15.49
C SER A 182 5.98 -13.62 -14.38
N ASN A 183 6.74 -14.72 -14.47
CA ASN A 183 7.77 -15.03 -13.48
C ASN A 183 8.96 -14.05 -13.51
N ASN A 184 9.17 -13.37 -14.64
CA ASN A 184 10.31 -12.47 -14.88
C ASN A 184 9.83 -11.02 -15.13
N GLU A 185 8.69 -10.65 -14.54
CA GLU A 185 8.13 -9.31 -14.70
C GLU A 185 9.07 -8.27 -14.08
N VAL A 186 9.37 -7.20 -14.82
CA VAL A 186 10.10 -6.06 -14.29
C VAL A 186 9.10 -5.00 -13.88
N ILE A 187 9.11 -4.64 -12.60
CA ILE A 187 8.17 -3.68 -12.02
C ILE A 187 8.98 -2.54 -11.43
N GLU A 188 8.68 -1.32 -11.88
CA GLU A 188 9.25 -0.12 -11.29
C GLU A 188 8.59 0.14 -9.93
N LEU A 189 9.42 0.22 -8.89
CA LEU A 189 8.99 0.54 -7.54
C LEU A 189 9.65 1.84 -7.09
N GLN A 190 8.83 2.82 -6.78
CA GLN A 190 9.28 4.14 -6.34
C GLN A 190 9.06 4.28 -4.85
N PHE A 191 10.02 4.87 -4.15
CA PHE A 191 9.90 5.23 -2.75
C PHE A 191 10.08 6.73 -2.61
N THR A 192 9.36 7.34 -1.66
CA THR A 192 9.80 8.62 -1.11
C THR A 192 11.16 8.44 -0.44
N ARG A 193 11.83 9.56 -0.15
CA ARG A 193 12.88 9.51 0.87
C ARG A 193 12.31 8.92 2.16
N GLY A 194 13.16 8.29 2.96
CA GLY A 194 12.79 7.92 4.32
C GLY A 194 12.65 9.18 5.19
N TYR A 195 11.69 9.15 6.11
CA TYR A 195 11.40 10.21 7.06
C TYR A 195 11.58 9.70 8.49
N ASP A 196 12.45 10.33 9.26
CA ASP A 196 12.52 10.06 10.70
C ASP A 196 11.44 10.86 11.43
N LEU A 197 10.36 10.18 11.84
CA LEU A 197 9.20 10.82 12.45
C LEU A 197 9.48 11.44 13.83
N SER A 198 10.64 11.15 14.44
CA SER A 198 11.07 11.80 15.68
C SER A 198 11.60 13.23 15.45
N LEU A 199 11.94 13.58 14.21
CA LEU A 199 12.46 14.89 13.84
C LEU A 199 11.33 15.78 13.33
N LYS A 200 11.17 16.97 13.91
CA LYS A 200 10.12 17.95 13.53
C LYS A 200 10.07 18.23 12.03
N LYS A 201 11.23 18.37 11.37
CA LYS A 201 11.30 18.63 9.92
C LYS A 201 10.72 17.46 9.12
N ASP A 202 11.15 16.25 9.44
CA ASP A 202 10.73 15.04 8.73
C ASP A 202 9.27 14.69 9.03
N TRP A 203 8.80 14.92 10.26
CA TRP A 203 7.39 14.86 10.61
C TRP A 203 6.54 15.76 9.70
N LEU A 204 6.92 17.03 9.54
CA LEU A 204 6.19 17.98 8.69
C LEU A 204 6.21 17.60 7.21
N GLU A 205 7.32 17.02 6.73
CA GLU A 205 7.41 16.56 5.33
C GLU A 205 6.62 15.27 5.10
N ALA A 206 6.67 14.31 6.01
CA ALA A 206 5.93 13.05 5.93
C ALA A 206 4.40 13.28 5.97
N THR A 207 3.93 14.08 6.94
CA THR A 207 2.51 14.45 7.04
C THR A 207 2.05 15.23 5.81
N ARG A 208 2.86 16.13 5.26
CA ARG A 208 2.56 16.82 4.00
C ARG A 208 2.50 15.85 2.81
N ALA A 209 3.40 14.87 2.74
CA ALA A 209 3.39 13.86 1.68
C ALA A 209 2.12 13.00 1.75
N LEU A 210 1.74 12.52 2.93
CA LEU A 210 0.47 11.81 3.17
C LEU A 210 -0.75 12.67 2.83
N ALA A 211 -0.77 13.93 3.27
CA ALA A 211 -1.86 14.85 2.99
C ALA A 211 -2.04 15.12 1.48
N ARG A 212 -0.93 15.15 0.73
CA ARG A 212 -0.98 15.24 -0.75
C ARG A 212 -1.45 13.94 -1.38
N LEU A 213 -1.03 12.79 -0.86
CA LEU A 213 -1.50 11.48 -1.32
C LEU A 213 -3.00 11.33 -1.12
N PHE A 214 -3.55 11.65 0.05
CA PHE A 214 -4.99 11.61 0.28
C PHE A 214 -5.76 12.54 -0.67
N ARG A 215 -5.32 13.79 -0.83
CA ARG A 215 -5.94 14.71 -1.78
C ARG A 215 -5.88 14.17 -3.22
N TYR A 216 -4.78 13.55 -3.60
CA TYR A 216 -4.65 12.91 -4.91
C TYR A 216 -5.62 11.75 -5.07
N LEU A 217 -5.68 10.84 -4.10
CA LEU A 217 -6.60 9.69 -4.10
C LEU A 217 -8.05 10.14 -4.21
N LEU A 218 -8.42 11.24 -3.56
CA LEU A 218 -9.82 11.68 -3.45
C LEU A 218 -10.24 12.68 -4.53
N CYS A 219 -9.32 13.21 -5.35
CA CYS A 219 -9.64 14.20 -6.37
C CYS A 219 -10.28 13.63 -7.65
N GLY A 220 -10.58 12.32 -7.69
CA GLY A 220 -11.18 11.65 -8.85
C GLY A 220 -10.26 11.38 -10.04
N ARG A 221 -8.99 11.81 -9.98
CA ARG A 221 -7.98 11.56 -11.02
C ARG A 221 -7.02 10.42 -10.70
N ALA A 222 -7.08 9.87 -9.49
CA ALA A 222 -6.24 8.74 -9.11
C ALA A 222 -6.48 7.53 -10.00
N LYS A 223 -5.41 6.88 -10.44
CA LYS A 223 -5.50 5.64 -11.21
C LYS A 223 -5.67 4.44 -10.28
N VAL A 224 -6.65 4.50 -9.38
CA VAL A 224 -6.93 3.45 -8.39
C VAL A 224 -8.35 2.94 -8.60
N ALA A 225 -8.51 1.71 -9.08
CA ALA A 225 -9.81 1.17 -9.49
C ALA A 225 -10.85 1.17 -8.37
N ALA A 226 -10.45 0.96 -7.11
CA ALA A 226 -11.36 1.07 -5.97
C ALA A 226 -11.99 2.47 -5.88
N VAL A 227 -11.17 3.51 -5.93
CA VAL A 227 -11.63 4.92 -5.92
C VAL A 227 -12.49 5.19 -7.15
N GLN A 228 -12.01 4.82 -8.34
CA GLN A 228 -12.72 5.06 -9.60
C GLN A 228 -14.06 4.34 -9.64
N GLY A 229 -14.16 3.12 -9.10
CA GLY A 229 -15.39 2.34 -9.08
C GLY A 229 -16.48 2.99 -8.23
N TYR A 230 -16.15 3.55 -7.07
CA TYR A 230 -17.12 4.25 -6.22
C TYR A 230 -17.49 5.63 -6.76
N LEU A 231 -16.52 6.41 -7.23
CA LEU A 231 -16.81 7.74 -7.79
C LEU A 231 -17.63 7.69 -9.09
N ASN A 232 -17.50 6.62 -9.87
CA ASN A 232 -18.27 6.43 -11.09
C ASN A 232 -19.55 5.60 -10.88
N ARG A 233 -19.87 5.19 -9.65
CA ARG A 233 -21.11 4.45 -9.38
C ARG A 233 -22.28 5.42 -9.52
N PRO A 234 -23.30 5.15 -10.35
CA PRO A 234 -24.51 5.96 -10.34
C PRO A 234 -25.09 5.90 -8.93
N ALA A 235 -25.45 7.06 -8.37
CA ALA A 235 -26.16 7.13 -7.10
C ALA A 235 -27.34 6.15 -7.19
N LYS A 236 -27.45 5.21 -6.24
CA LYS A 236 -28.63 4.36 -6.16
C LYS A 236 -29.82 5.31 -6.10
N THR A 237 -30.64 5.31 -7.14
CA THR A 237 -31.95 5.94 -7.10
C THR A 237 -32.62 5.40 -5.85
N ALA A 238 -32.90 6.28 -4.89
CA ALA A 238 -33.69 5.90 -3.73
C ALA A 238 -35.01 5.35 -4.27
N GLU A 239 -35.18 4.03 -4.20
CA GLU A 239 -36.48 3.41 -4.37
C GLU A 239 -37.35 4.02 -3.27
N LYS A 240 -38.22 4.95 -3.69
CA LYS A 240 -39.44 5.28 -2.96
C LYS A 240 -40.25 4.00 -2.87
N SER A 241 -40.11 3.26 -1.78
CA SER A 241 -41.17 2.38 -1.32
C SER A 241 -42.16 3.26 -0.56
N MET A 242 -43.26 3.59 -1.24
CA MET A 242 -44.56 3.88 -0.61
C MET A 242 -45.02 2.70 0.24
#